data_AF-A0A2R4FW76-F1
#
_entry.id   AF-A0A2R4FW76-F1
#
_cell.length_a   1.000
_cell.length_b   1.000
_cell.length_c   1.000
_cell.angle_alpha   90.00
_cell.angle_beta   90.00
_cell.angle_gamma   90.00
#
_symmetry.space_group_name_H-M   'P 1'
#
loop_
_entity.id
_entity.type
_entity.pdbx_description
1 polymer ?
#
loop_
_entity_poly.entity_id
_entity_poly.type
_entity_poly.pdbx_seq_one_letter_code
_entity_poly.pdbx_strand_id
1 'polypeptide(L)' 'MSFDLHPGEPTAADLAAIDHEWPLIAAELDVLDAEISMIYAEDHGGPTALDWRRLRRAEARVTRAAADLAATRTDPGRAA' A
#
# COMPACT_ATOMS: atom_id res chain seq x y z
N MET A 1 24.04 -7.03 -24.38
CA MET A 1 23.65 -8.01 -23.35
C MET A 1 22.17 -8.29 -23.55
N SER A 2 21.84 -9.42 -24.18
CA SER A 2 20.46 -9.84 -24.36
C SER A 2 20.03 -10.50 -23.06
N PHE A 3 19.05 -9.92 -22.37
CA PHE A 3 18.44 -10.51 -21.18
C PHE A 3 17.44 -11.55 -21.68
N ASP A 4 17.87 -12.81 -21.77
CA ASP A 4 16.97 -13.93 -22.05
C ASP A 4 16.05 -14.10 -20.84
N LEU A 5 14.85 -13.53 -20.93
CA LEU A 5 13.76 -13.74 -19.98
C LEU A 5 13.46 -15.24 -19.90
N HIS A 6 13.64 -15.84 -18.73
CA HIS A 6 13.19 -17.21 -18.50
C HIS A 6 11.68 -17.31 -18.77
N PRO A 7 11.17 -18.44 -19.31
CA PRO A 7 9.72 -18.65 -19.42
C PRO A 7 9.13 -18.67 -18.00
N GLY A 8 8.55 -17.55 -17.59
CA GLY A 8 8.02 -17.32 -16.24
C GLY A 8 8.43 -15.99 -15.60
N GLU A 9 9.34 -15.21 -16.22
CA GLU A 9 9.63 -13.87 -15.71
C GLU A 9 8.47 -12.89 -15.99
N PRO A 10 8.16 -11.99 -15.04
CA PRO A 10 7.15 -10.95 -15.25
C PRO A 10 7.49 -10.07 -16.45
N THR A 11 6.48 -9.77 -17.26
CA THR A 11 6.62 -8.79 -18.34
C THR A 11 6.75 -7.37 -17.77
N ALA A 12 7.19 -6.42 -18.60
CA ALA A 12 7.20 -5.01 -18.20
C ALA A 12 5.80 -4.49 -17.80
N ALA A 13 4.74 -5.03 -18.41
CA ALA A 13 3.37 -4.69 -18.05
C ALA A 13 2.97 -5.25 -16.68
N ASP A 14 3.43 -6.46 -16.35
CA ASP A 14 3.21 -7.07 -15.03
C ASP A 14 3.92 -6.28 -13.93
N LEU A 15 5.18 -5.89 -14.17
CA LEU A 15 5.94 -5.05 -13.23
C LEU A 15 5.29 -3.66 -13.05
N ALA A 16 4.82 -3.05 -14.13
CA ALA A 16 4.11 -1.77 -14.05
C ALA A 16 2.76 -1.89 -13.30
N ALA A 17 2.10 -3.05 -13.36
CA ALA A 17 0.90 -3.30 -12.57
C ALA A 17 1.22 -3.37 -11.07
N ILE A 18 2.33 -4.01 -10.68
CA ILE A 18 2.81 -4.03 -9.29
C ILE A 18 3.13 -2.61 -8.81
N ASP A 19 3.82 -1.80 -9.62
CA ASP A 19 4.15 -0.42 -9.27
C ASP A 19 2.90 0.45 -9.04
N HIS A 20 1.81 0.17 -9.76
CA HIS A 20 0.52 0.84 -9.52
C HIS A 20 -0.16 0.42 -8.21
N GLU A 21 0.04 -0.82 -7.76
CA GLU A 21 -0.54 -1.33 -6.52
C GLU A 21 0.29 -0.93 -5.28
N TRP A 22 1.57 -0.66 -5.48
CA TRP A 22 2.52 -0.33 -4.40
C TRP A 22 2.07 0.80 -3.46
N PRO A 23 1.47 1.92 -3.91
CA PRO A 23 1.01 2.97 -3.00
C PRO A 23 -0.06 2.50 -2.01
N LEU A 24 -0.96 1.58 -2.42
CA LEU A 24 -1.95 1.00 -1.51
C LEU A 24 -1.27 0.07 -0.49
N ILE A 25 -0.38 -0.81 -0.96
CA ILE A 25 0.38 -1.72 -0.10
C ILE A 25 1.18 -0.92 0.94
N ALA A 26 1.85 0.16 0.53
CA ALA A 26 2.61 1.02 1.43
C ALA A 26 1.71 1.69 2.49
N ALA A 27 0.50 2.11 2.12
CA ALA A 27 -0.45 2.67 3.07
C ALA A 27 -1.00 1.63 4.06
N GLU A 28 -1.16 0.37 3.62
CA GLU A 28 -1.56 -0.74 4.49
C GLU A 28 -0.44 -1.10 5.47
N LEU A 29 0.82 -1.09 5.02
CA LEU A 29 1.98 -1.26 5.90
C LEU A 29 2.07 -0.15 6.96
N ASP A 30 1.76 1.10 6.60
CA ASP A 30 1.68 2.20 7.57
C ASP A 30 0.61 1.98 8.65
N VAL A 31 -0.50 1.31 8.31
CA VAL A 31 -1.53 0.94 9.29
C VAL A 31 -1.00 -0.14 10.21
N LEU A 32 -0.41 -1.20 9.65
CA LEU A 32 0.20 -2.29 10.41
C LEU A 32 1.27 -1.76 11.39
N ASP A 33 2.14 -0.87 10.94
CA ASP A 33 3.16 -0.24 11.81
C ASP A 33 2.53 0.59 12.94
N ALA A 34 1.42 1.28 12.66
CA ALA A 34 0.67 2.01 13.67
C ALA A 34 0.03 1.04 14.68
N GLU A 35 -0.58 -0.05 14.22
CA GLU A 35 -1.19 -1.08 15.08
C GLU A 35 -0.14 -1.78 15.95
N ILE A 36 1.02 -2.13 15.39
CA ILE A 36 2.15 -2.68 16.15
C ILE A 36 2.57 -1.70 17.25
N SER A 37 2.65 -0.41 16.93
CA SER A 37 2.97 0.64 17.91
C SER A 37 1.92 0.71 19.03
N MET A 38 0.63 0.51 18.70
CA MET A 38 -0.44 0.47 19.69
C MET A 38 -0.28 -0.71 20.66
N ILE A 39 0.05 -1.89 20.15
CA ILE A 39 0.28 -3.10 20.95
C ILE A 39 1.46 -2.87 21.91
N TYR A 40 2.59 -2.35 21.42
CA TYR A 40 3.73 -2.03 22.29
C TYR A 40 3.40 -0.98 23.34
N ALA A 41 2.51 -0.04 23.06
CA ALA A 41 2.11 0.98 24.01
C ALA A 41 1.35 0.39 25.21
N GLU A 42 0.68 -0.76 25.07
CA GLU A 42 -0.02 -1.43 26.19
C GLU A 42 0.94 -1.76 27.35
N ASP A 43 2.16 -2.20 27.04
CA ASP A 43 3.22 -2.46 28.03
C ASP A 43 3.75 -1.19 28.71
N HIS A 44 3.39 0.00 28.20
CA HIS A 44 3.93 1.30 28.60
C HIS A 44 2.86 2.27 29.15
N GLY A 45 1.72 1.74 29.62
CA GLY A 45 0.63 2.55 30.18
C GLY A 45 -0.46 2.94 29.17
N GLY A 46 -0.41 2.33 27.99
CA GLY A 46 -1.43 2.45 26.94
C GLY A 46 -1.09 3.47 25.84
N PRO A 47 -1.83 3.44 24.72
CA PRO A 47 -1.58 4.32 23.59
C PRO A 47 -1.80 5.81 23.89
N THR A 48 -0.90 6.65 23.41
CA THR A 48 -1.00 8.11 23.55
C THR A 48 -1.93 8.72 22.50
N ALA A 49 -2.32 9.98 22.69
CA ALA A 49 -3.09 10.73 21.68
C ALA A 49 -2.36 10.84 20.33
N LEU A 50 -1.03 10.79 20.31
CA LEU A 50 -0.23 10.80 19.09
C LEU A 50 -0.36 9.48 18.34
N ASP A 51 -0.38 8.34 19.03
CA ASP A 51 -0.50 7.01 18.43
C ASP A 51 -1.85 6.86 17.75
N TRP A 52 -2.93 7.26 18.43
CA TRP A 52 -4.26 7.33 17.83
C TRP A 52 -4.34 8.24 16.59
N ARG A 53 -3.58 9.35 16.58
CA ARG A 53 -3.52 10.25 15.41
C ARG A 53 -2.73 9.63 14.27
N ARG A 54 -1.71 8.82 14.54
CA ARG A 54 -0.93 8.08 13.53
C ARG A 54 -1.81 7.02 12.88
N LEU A 55 -2.52 6.22 13.66
CA LEU A 55 -3.45 5.19 13.17
C LEU A 55 -4.51 5.80 12.24
N ARG A 56 -5.26 6.81 12.70
CA ARG A 56 -6.29 7.48 11.87
C ARG A 56 -5.74 8.04 10.56
N ARG A 57 -4.50 8.52 10.56
CA ARG A 57 -3.86 9.03 9.34
C ARG A 57 -3.45 7.93 8.40
N ALA A 58 -3.01 6.78 8.92
CA ALA A 58 -2.68 5.63 8.11
C ALA A 58 -3.94 5.06 7.45
N GLU A 59 -5.03 4.89 8.20
CA GLU A 59 -6.34 4.48 7.68
C GLU A 59 -6.87 5.43 6.59
N ALA A 60 -6.72 6.75 6.80
CA ALA A 60 -7.07 7.75 5.80
C ALA A 60 -6.19 7.67 4.54
N ARG A 61 -4.92 7.28 4.67
CA ARG A 61 -4.03 7.03 3.51
C ARG A 61 -4.47 5.79 2.74
N VAL A 62 -4.82 4.70 3.42
CA VAL A 62 -5.36 3.49 2.79
C VAL A 62 -6.60 3.82 1.97
N THR A 63 -7.56 4.53 2.57
CA THR A 63 -8.80 4.92 1.89
C THR A 63 -8.53 5.72 0.62
N ARG A 64 -7.57 6.66 0.67
CA ARG A 64 -7.20 7.48 -0.49
C ARG A 64 -6.50 6.63 -1.57
N ALA A 65 -5.50 5.84 -1.19
CA ALA A 65 -4.76 5.00 -2.13
C ALA A 65 -5.66 3.96 -2.80
N ALA A 66 -6.62 3.40 -2.06
CA ALA A 66 -7.61 2.48 -2.61
C ALA A 66 -8.53 3.17 -3.64
N ALA A 67 -8.95 4.41 -3.37
CA ALA A 67 -9.74 5.20 -4.31
C ALA A 67 -8.94 5.53 -5.59
N ASP A 68 -7.67 5.91 -5.44
CA ASP A 68 -6.78 6.23 -6.56
C ASP A 68 -6.50 4.99 -7.44
N LEU A 69 -6.24 3.83 -6.82
CA LEU A 69 -6.06 2.56 -7.53
C LEU A 69 -7.33 2.13 -8.26
N ALA A 70 -8.50 2.28 -7.63
CA ALA A 70 -9.78 1.98 -8.24
C ALA A 70 -10.06 2.87 -9.46
N ALA A 71 -9.77 4.17 -9.36
CA ALA A 71 -9.90 5.12 -10.47
C ALA A 71 -8.98 4.77 -11.65
N THR A 72 -7.77 4.27 -11.38
CA THR A 72 -6.81 3.86 -12.41
C THR A 72 -7.25 2.58 -13.14
N ARG A 73 -7.95 1.67 -12.44
CA ARG A 73 -8.48 0.43 -13.04
C ARG A 73 -9.74 0.67 -13.89
N THR A 74 -10.49 1.73 -13.62
CA THR A 74 -11.72 2.06 -14.37
C THR A 74 -11.46 2.96 -15.59
N ASP A 75 -10.22 3.39 -15.85
CA ASP A 75 -9.87 4.18 -17.03
C ASP A 75 -10.07 3.38 -18.33
N PRO A 76 -11.02 3.77 -19.21
CA PRO A 76 -11.30 3.08 -20.47
C PRO A 76 -10.13 2.99 -21.45
N GLY A 77 -9.09 3.81 -21.27
CA GLY A 77 -7.91 3.85 -22.15
C GLY A 77 -7.01 2.62 -22.10
N ARG A 78 -7.22 1.69 -21.15
CA ARG A 78 -6.37 0.50 -20.95
C ARG A 78 -6.96 -0.79 -21.57
N ALA A 79 -8.18 -0.74 -22.10
CA ALA A 79 -8.88 -1.88 -22.71
C ALA A 79 -8.76 -1.95 -24.25
N ALA A 80 -7.93 -1.09 -24.86
CA ALA A 80 -7.75 -0.97 -26.31
C ALA A 80 -6.33 -1.38 -26.75
#